data_AF-A0A838W3L9-F1
#
_entry.id   AF-A0A838W3L9-F1
#
_cell.length_a   1.000
_cell.length_b   1.000
_cell.length_c   1.000
_cell.angle_alpha   90.00
_cell.angle_beta   90.00
_cell.angle_gamma   90.00
#
_symmetry.space_group_name_H-M   'P 1'
#
loop_
_entity.id
_entity.type
_entity.pdbx_description
1 polymer ?
#
loop_
_entity_poly.entity_id
_entity_poly.type
_entity_poly.pdbx_seq_one_letter_code
_entity_poly.pdbx_strand_id
1 'polypeptide(L)'
;MLNIASPNEKIRMDKLYNLLLDLDSDEGIRIENSKGEEKIYINRNILGVYNILIRTKKKSDNKGKEKNYNSTLSAEGYLEEIINYDNVSLVVEFLKHNMDKPTIWLY
;
A
#
# COMPACT_ATOMS: atom_id res chain seq x y z
N MET A 1 -4.71 16.01 -18.94
CA MET A 1 -5.51 16.24 -17.71
C MET A 1 -6.14 14.92 -17.34
N LEU A 2 -5.56 14.20 -16.38
CA LEU A 2 -6.25 13.08 -15.75
C LEU A 2 -7.47 13.65 -15.03
N ASN A 3 -8.64 13.07 -15.28
CA ASN A 3 -9.80 13.25 -14.41
C ASN A 3 -9.36 12.74 -13.04
N ILE A 4 -9.00 13.66 -12.15
CA ILE A 4 -8.55 13.36 -10.80
C ILE A 4 -9.72 12.65 -10.13
N ALA A 5 -9.61 11.33 -9.99
CA ALA A 5 -10.59 10.52 -9.32
C ALA A 5 -10.75 11.05 -7.90
N SER A 6 -11.99 11.18 -7.43
CA SER A 6 -12.30 11.83 -6.16
C SER A 6 -11.54 11.12 -5.03
N PRO A 7 -10.96 11.85 -4.06
CA PRO A 7 -10.38 11.22 -2.88
C PRO A 7 -11.48 10.39 -2.22
N ASN A 8 -11.26 9.08 -2.12
CA ASN A 8 -12.27 8.04 -1.84
C ASN A 8 -13.03 7.41 -3.03
N GLU A 9 -12.46 7.38 -4.24
CA GLU A 9 -12.98 6.53 -5.32
C GLU A 9 -12.40 5.10 -5.25
N LYS A 10 -13.25 4.08 -5.36
CA LYS A 10 -12.80 2.69 -5.48
C LYS A 10 -12.28 2.42 -6.88
N ILE A 11 -11.00 2.08 -7.00
CA ILE A 11 -10.33 1.81 -8.27
C ILE A 11 -10.21 0.31 -8.50
N ARG A 12 -10.35 -0.10 -9.77
CA ARG A 12 -10.16 -1.49 -10.19
C ARG A 12 -8.67 -1.83 -10.29
N MET A 13 -8.31 -3.06 -9.90
CA MET A 13 -6.92 -3.56 -9.89
C MET A 13 -6.22 -3.50 -11.25
N ASP A 14 -6.95 -3.65 -12.36
CA ASP A 14 -6.40 -3.58 -13.72
C ASP A 14 -5.92 -2.18 -14.11
N LYS A 15 -6.33 -1.14 -13.39
CA LYS A 15 -5.86 0.24 -13.60
C LYS A 15 -4.67 0.64 -12.73
N LEU A 16 -4.33 -0.18 -11.73
CA LEU A 16 -3.32 0.15 -10.72
C LEU A 16 -1.94 0.42 -11.33
N TYR A 17 -1.54 -0.33 -12.36
CA TYR A 17 -0.23 -0.16 -12.99
C TYR A 17 -0.09 1.24 -13.61
N ASN A 18 -1.09 1.69 -14.36
CA ASN A 18 -1.09 3.03 -14.95
C ASN A 18 -1.23 4.12 -13.88
N LEU A 19 -2.03 3.87 -12.86
CA LEU A 19 -2.17 4.78 -11.72
C LEU A 19 -0.83 5.04 -11.03
N LEU A 20 -0.03 4.00 -10.82
CA LEU A 20 1.30 4.12 -10.22
C LEU A 20 2.28 4.87 -11.13
N LEU A 21 2.21 4.65 -12.45
CA LEU A 21 3.05 5.39 -13.41
C LEU A 21 2.76 6.89 -13.39
N ASP A 22 1.47 7.25 -13.26
CA ASP A 22 0.99 8.62 -13.30
C ASP A 22 1.02 9.33 -11.93
N LEU A 23 1.37 8.62 -10.85
CA LEU A 23 1.37 9.15 -9.49
C LEU A 23 2.42 10.27 -9.33
N ASP A 24 1.95 11.46 -8.97
CA ASP A 24 2.80 12.61 -8.64
C ASP A 24 3.33 12.51 -7.19
N SER A 25 4.28 13.38 -6.85
CA SER A 25 5.01 13.37 -5.60
C SER A 25 4.21 13.84 -4.37
N ASP A 26 3.11 14.54 -4.60
CA ASP A 26 2.15 15.00 -3.58
C ASP A 26 0.90 14.11 -3.47
N GLU A 27 0.77 13.11 -4.35
CA GLU A 27 -0.36 12.16 -4.38
C GLU A 27 -0.04 10.83 -3.69
N GLY A 28 -1.08 10.10 -3.29
CA GLY A 28 -0.92 8.75 -2.77
C GLY A 28 -2.05 7.78 -3.10
N ILE A 29 -1.74 6.50 -2.95
CA ILE A 29 -2.68 5.40 -3.16
C ILE A 29 -2.79 4.61 -1.87
N ARG A 30 -4.03 4.46 -1.37
CA ARG A 30 -4.34 3.60 -0.23
C ARG A 30 -4.99 2.33 -0.74
N ILE A 31 -4.40 1.19 -0.40
CA ILE A 31 -4.91 -0.12 -0.75
C ILE A 31 -5.25 -0.85 0.54
N GLU A 32 -6.50 -1.28 0.68
CA GLU A 32 -6.95 -2.02 1.85
C GLU A 32 -7.35 -3.43 1.43
N ASN A 33 -6.99 -4.44 2.24
CA ASN A 33 -7.49 -5.78 2.00
C ASN A 33 -9.01 -5.84 2.28
N SER A 34 -9.70 -6.82 1.69
CA SER A 34 -11.15 -6.96 1.83
C SER A 34 -11.67 -7.09 3.28
N LYS A 35 -10.79 -7.46 4.22
CA LYS A 35 -11.11 -7.62 5.65
C LYS A 35 -10.74 -6.39 6.49
N GLY A 36 -10.10 -5.37 5.91
CA GLY A 36 -9.60 -4.17 6.60
C GLY A 36 -8.47 -4.42 7.60
N GLU A 37 -7.86 -5.61 7.58
CA GLU A 37 -6.81 -6.03 8.54
C GLU A 37 -5.43 -5.51 8.13
N GLU A 38 -5.23 -5.31 6.83
CA GLU A 38 -4.00 -4.78 6.25
C GLU A 38 -4.32 -3.56 5.38
N LYS A 39 -3.56 -2.49 5.60
CA LYS A 39 -3.63 -1.25 4.84
C LYS A 39 -2.25 -0.94 4.29
N ILE A 40 -2.19 -0.68 3.00
CA ILE A 40 -0.97 -0.31 2.29
C ILE A 40 -1.15 1.12 1.79
N TYR A 41 -0.17 1.97 2.06
CA TYR A 41 -0.11 3.33 1.56
C TYR A 41 1.10 3.44 0.65
N ILE A 42 0.90 3.97 -0.55
CA ILE A 42 1.93 4.10 -1.56
C ILE A 42 2.02 5.57 -1.94
N ASN A 43 3.19 6.16 -1.81
CA ASN A 43 3.50 7.46 -2.41
C ASN A 43 4.74 7.33 -3.28
N ARG A 44 4.91 8.26 -4.21
CA ARG A 44 6.14 8.39 -4.99
C ARG A 44 6.88 9.64 -4.51
N ASN A 45 8.18 9.57 -4.29
CA ASN A 45 8.95 10.77 -3.96
C ASN A 45 9.49 11.46 -5.23
N ILE A 46 10.10 12.63 -5.06
CA ILE A 46 10.67 13.43 -6.16
C ILE A 46 11.78 12.71 -6.95
N LEU A 47 12.39 11.67 -6.37
CA LEU A 47 13.38 10.83 -7.05
C LEU A 47 12.75 9.70 -7.87
N GLY A 48 11.42 9.64 -7.90
CA GLY A 48 10.65 8.60 -8.59
C GLY A 48 10.56 7.28 -7.83
N VAL A 49 11.02 7.22 -6.56
CA VAL A 49 10.98 6.02 -5.72
C VAL A 49 9.62 5.92 -5.03
N TYR A 50 9.00 4.74 -5.10
CA TYR A 50 7.76 4.39 -4.42
C TYR A 50 8.08 4.00 -2.97
N ASN A 51 7.56 4.74 -2.00
CA ASN A 51 7.61 4.37 -0.59
C ASN A 51 6.28 3.73 -0.24
N ILE A 52 6.35 2.51 0.30
CA ILE A 52 5.20 1.68 0.65
C ILE A 52 5.18 1.53 2.16
N LEU A 53 4.16 2.07 2.81
CA LEU A 53 3.87 1.83 4.22
C LEU A 53 2.80 0.75 4.35
N ILE A 54 3.15 -0.36 4.96
CA ILE A 54 2.24 -1.47 5.27
C ILE A 54 1.85 -1.34 6.75
N ARG A 55 0.55 -1.35 7.02
CA ARG A 55 -0.02 -1.35 8.37
C ARG A 55 -0.86 -2.60 8.55
N THR A 56 -0.44 -3.49 9.42
CA THR A 56 -1.18 -4.71 9.76
C THR A 56 -1.72 -4.59 11.18
N LYS A 57 -3.04 -4.74 11.33
CA LYS A 57 -3.68 -4.76 12.65
C LYS A 57 -3.23 -6.02 13.38
N LYS A 58 -2.48 -5.86 14.47
CA LYS A 58 -2.08 -7.01 15.27
C LYS A 58 -3.33 -7.58 15.94
N LYS A 59 -3.76 -8.78 15.55
CA LYS A 59 -4.74 -9.53 16.35
C LYS A 59 -4.05 -9.85 17.67
N SER A 60 -4.69 -9.53 18.78
CA SER A 60 -4.22 -9.88 20.11
C SER A 60 -4.38 -11.39 20.31
N ASP A 61 -3.58 -12.21 19.62
CA ASP A 61 -3.56 -13.64 19.87
C ASP A 61 -2.15 -14.21 19.75
N ASN A 62 -1.83 -14.96 20.79
CA ASN A 62 -0.57 -15.64 21.05
C ASN A 62 -0.09 -16.51 19.88
N LYS A 63 1.23 -16.49 19.68
CA LYS A 63 2.05 -17.50 18.99
C LYS A 63 1.78 -17.70 17.49
N GLY A 64 2.66 -17.15 16.65
CA GLY A 64 2.91 -17.77 15.35
C GLY A 64 3.39 -16.84 14.25
N LYS A 65 4.66 -17.04 13.87
CA LYS A 65 5.33 -16.55 12.66
C LYS A 65 5.65 -15.06 12.64
N GLU A 66 6.72 -14.70 13.36
CA GLU A 66 7.56 -13.57 12.96
C GLU A 66 8.02 -13.80 11.52
N LYS A 67 7.45 -13.04 10.57
CA LYS A 67 8.15 -12.76 9.32
C LYS A 67 9.13 -11.64 9.63
N ASN A 68 10.44 -11.96 9.58
CA ASN A 68 11.51 -11.00 9.79
C ASN A 68 11.48 -9.90 8.71
N TYR A 69 10.91 -8.76 9.06
CA TYR A 69 11.09 -7.48 8.38
C TYR A 69 11.22 -6.40 9.46
N ASN A 70 11.84 -5.25 9.14
CA ASN A 70 12.08 -4.16 10.09
C ASN A 70 10.76 -3.50 10.53
N SER A 71 9.99 -4.19 11.39
CA SER A 71 8.67 -3.76 11.82
C SER A 71 8.75 -2.94 13.10
N THR A 72 8.17 -1.75 13.09
CA THR A 72 7.96 -0.95 14.30
C THR A 72 6.50 -1.06 14.74
N LEU A 73 6.27 -1.21 16.05
CA LEU A 73 4.91 -1.18 16.60
C LEU A 73 4.46 0.28 16.74
N SER A 74 3.36 0.66 16.10
CA SER A 74 2.80 1.99 16.24
C SER A 74 2.05 2.17 17.56
N ALA A 75 1.84 3.42 17.99
CA ALA A 75 1.10 3.76 19.19
C ALA A 75 -0.36 3.24 19.18
N GLU A 76 -0.90 2.92 18.00
CA GLU A 76 -2.27 2.41 17.80
C GLU A 76 -2.34 0.87 17.76
N GLY A 77 -1.24 0.15 18.04
CA GLY A 77 -1.22 -1.32 18.08
C GLY A 77 -1.15 -1.99 16.70
N TYR A 78 -0.73 -1.24 15.67
CA TYR A 78 -0.43 -1.80 14.35
C TYR A 78 1.06 -2.17 14.26
N LEU A 79 1.35 -3.21 13.48
CA LEU A 79 2.69 -3.44 12.97
C LEU A 79 2.84 -2.62 11.69
N GLU A 80 3.88 -1.79 11.65
CA GLU A 80 4.20 -0.94 10.51
C GLU A 80 5.51 -1.37 9.87
N GLU A 81 5.52 -1.43 8.54
CA GLU A 81 6.69 -1.72 7.73
C GLU A 81 6.79 -0.72 6.58
N ILE A 82 8.01 -0.27 6.28
CA ILE A 82 8.29 0.61 5.13
C ILE A 82 9.18 -0.14 4.14
N ILE A 83 8.74 -0.21 2.89
CA ILE A 83 9.47 -0.81 1.77
C ILE A 83 9.60 0.23 0.65
N ASN A 84 10.75 0.27 0.00
CA ASN A 84 11.00 1.18 -1.12
C ASN A 84 11.24 0.39 -2.41
N TYR A 85 10.60 0.83 -3.49
CA TYR A 85 10.82 0.30 -4.83
C TYR A 85 11.10 1.44 -5.80
N ASP A 86 12.03 1.24 -6.72
CA ASP A 86 12.37 2.17 -7.80
C ASP A 86 11.60 1.88 -9.10
N ASN A 87 10.77 0.83 -9.12
CA ASN A 87 10.10 0.33 -10.32
C ASN A 87 8.64 -0.07 -10.04
N VAL A 88 7.71 0.41 -10.88
CA VAL A 88 6.27 0.09 -10.81
C VAL A 88 6.00 -1.41 -10.87
N SER A 89 6.73 -2.16 -11.69
CA SER A 89 6.53 -3.60 -11.85
C SER A 89 6.74 -4.34 -10.52
N LEU A 90 7.75 -3.93 -9.73
CA LEU A 90 8.02 -4.50 -8.42
C LEU A 90 6.91 -4.17 -7.41
N VAL A 91 6.39 -2.93 -7.45
CA VAL A 91 5.25 -2.53 -6.63
C VAL A 91 4.02 -3.39 -6.95
N VAL A 92 3.71 -3.59 -8.23
CA VAL A 92 2.55 -4.39 -8.65
C VAL A 92 2.71 -5.87 -8.32
N GLU A 93 3.91 -6.43 -8.49
CA GLU A 93 4.21 -7.81 -8.09
C GLU A 93 4.05 -8.00 -6.57
N PHE A 94 4.61 -7.09 -5.78
CA PHE A 94 4.46 -7.07 -4.33
C PHE A 94 2.98 -7.07 -3.92
N LEU A 95 2.17 -6.20 -4.52
CA LEU A 95 0.74 -6.11 -4.19
C LEU A 95 -0.03 -7.36 -4.60
N LYS A 96 0.27 -7.95 -5.76
CA LYS A 96 -0.37 -9.21 -6.20
C LYS A 96 -0.02 -10.37 -5.28
N HIS A 97 1.19 -10.41 -4.74
CA HIS A 97 1.64 -11.47 -3.84
C HIS A 97 1.04 -11.34 -2.43
N ASN A 98 0.86 -10.11 -1.94
CA ASN A 98 0.48 -9.86 -0.55
C ASN A 98 -1.02 -9.56 -0.36
N MET A 99 -1.71 -9.06 -1.39
CA MET A 99 -3.11 -8.65 -1.27
C MET A 99 -4.08 -9.59 -2.00
N ASP A 100 -4.88 -10.34 -1.23
CA ASP A 100 -6.03 -11.06 -1.77
C ASP A 100 -7.25 -10.12 -1.90
N LYS A 101 -7.68 -9.87 -3.14
CA LYS A 101 -8.82 -9.02 -3.51
C LYS A 101 -8.76 -7.62 -2.85
N PRO A 102 -7.75 -6.80 -3.19
CA PRO A 102 -7.61 -5.46 -2.63
C PRO A 102 -8.73 -4.52 -3.09
N THR A 103 -9.07 -3.57 -2.22
CA THR A 103 -9.80 -2.35 -2.57
C THR A 103 -8.82 -1.19 -2.63
N ILE A 104 -8.78 -0.47 -3.76
CA ILE A 104 -7.84 0.63 -4.00
C ILE A 104 -8.57 1.96 -3.90
N TRP A 105 -7.95 2.94 -3.26
CA TRP A 105 -8.43 4.31 -3.10
C TRP A 105 -7.30 5.29 -3.45
N LEU A 106 -7.61 6.37 -4.16
CA LEU A 106 -6.71 7.53 -4.26
C LEU A 106 -6.92 8.48 -3.08
N TYR A 107 -5.85 9.12 -2.62
CA TYR A 107 -5.89 10.14 -1.59
C TYR A 107 -4.88 11.27 -1.84
#